data_AF-A0A6N2CWH3-F1
#
_entry.id   AF-A0A6N2CWH3-F1
#
_cell.length_a   1.000
_cell.length_b   1.000
_cell.length_c   1.000
_cell.angle_alpha   90.00
_cell.angle_beta   90.00
_cell.angle_gamma   90.00
#
_symmetry.space_group_name_H-M   'P 1'
#
loop_
_entity.id
_entity.type
_entity.pdbx_description
1 polymer ?
#
loop_
_entity_poly.entity_id
_entity_poly.type
_entity_poly.pdbx_seq_one_letter_code
_entity_poly.pdbx_strand_id
1 'polypeptide(L)'
;MNASTYMQSLLWCCSSCGFVYQGGQPKMECPICEAYKTSFIDSPQHIEAEIRETFGDDLANSAEARDARLARLREGGHLRGFRVKGRVVEAVNHDRTAPSRTR
;
A
#
# COMPACT_ATOMS: atom_id res chain seq x y z
N MET A 1 -19.08 -14.01 17.33
CA MET A 1 -19.08 -12.58 16.96
C MET A 1 -17.70 -12.02 17.30
N ASN A 2 -16.80 -11.88 16.33
CA ASN A 2 -15.51 -11.26 16.61
C ASN A 2 -15.65 -9.78 16.30
N ALA A 3 -15.97 -9.04 17.36
CA ALA A 3 -16.08 -7.60 17.34
C ALA A 3 -14.79 -7.02 16.74
N SER A 4 -15.00 -6.22 15.70
CA SER A 4 -13.97 -5.54 14.93
C SER A 4 -13.17 -4.61 15.85
N THR A 5 -12.05 -5.10 16.40
CA THR A 5 -11.10 -4.32 17.22
C THR A 5 -10.45 -3.17 16.42
N TYR A 6 -10.77 -3.05 15.13
CA TYR A 6 -10.25 -2.05 14.20
C TYR A 6 -10.84 -0.64 14.35
N MET A 7 -11.90 -0.46 15.14
CA MET A 7 -12.59 0.84 15.28
C MET A 7 -11.73 1.98 15.88
N GLN A 8 -10.52 1.71 16.39
CA GLN A 8 -9.63 2.74 16.96
C GLN A 8 -8.13 2.57 16.59
N SER A 9 -7.79 1.66 15.68
CA SER A 9 -6.39 1.46 15.28
C SER A 9 -6.00 2.46 14.19
N LEU A 10 -4.84 3.11 14.32
CA LEU A 10 -4.22 3.80 13.19
C LEU A 10 -3.70 2.76 12.18
N LEU A 11 -4.02 2.95 10.92
CA LEU A 11 -3.63 2.08 9.81
C LEU A 11 -2.74 2.89 8.88
N TRP A 12 -1.48 2.47 8.75
CA TRP A 12 -0.50 3.14 7.92
C TRP A 12 -0.22 2.32 6.68
N CYS A 13 -0.63 2.82 5.50
CA CYS A 13 -0.36 2.16 4.23
C CYS A 13 0.89 2.76 3.57
N CYS A 14 1.82 1.91 3.14
CA CYS A 14 2.92 2.30 2.28
C CYS A 14 2.39 2.65 0.89
N SER A 15 2.55 3.90 0.46
CA SER A 15 2.11 4.39 -0.85
C SER A 15 2.87 3.77 -2.03
N SER A 16 4.04 3.15 -1.77
CA SER A 16 4.88 2.53 -2.79
C SER A 16 4.49 1.08 -3.09
N CYS A 17 4.13 0.29 -2.06
CA CYS A 17 3.93 -1.16 -2.20
C CYS A 17 2.66 -1.71 -1.57
N GLY A 18 1.83 -0.88 -0.94
CA GLY A 18 0.55 -1.29 -0.36
C GLY A 18 0.62 -2.01 0.98
N PHE A 19 1.79 -2.15 1.60
CA PHE A 19 1.89 -2.76 2.93
C PHE A 19 1.16 -1.92 3.99
N VAL A 20 0.35 -2.55 4.84
CA VAL A 20 -0.31 -1.91 5.97
C VAL A 20 0.30 -2.31 7.30
N TYR A 21 0.63 -1.29 8.08
CA TYR A 21 1.01 -1.40 9.48
C TYR A 21 -0.19 -1.04 10.36
N GLN A 22 -0.55 -1.93 11.29
CA GLN A 22 -1.60 -1.69 12.27
C GLN A 22 -0.97 -1.24 13.59
N GLY A 23 -1.54 -0.19 14.18
CA GLY A 23 -1.18 0.28 15.52
C GLY A 23 -0.37 1.58 15.50
N GLY A 24 0.73 1.62 16.25
CA GLY A 24 1.53 2.84 16.42
C GLY A 24 2.25 3.33 15.16
N GLN A 25 3.14 4.31 15.34
CA GLN A 25 3.91 4.90 14.25
C GLN A 25 4.71 3.84 13.47
N PRO A 26 4.73 3.87 12.12
CA PRO A 26 5.50 2.94 11.32
C PRO A 26 7.00 3.05 11.63
N LYS A 27 7.73 1.94 11.45
CA LYS A 27 9.19 1.91 11.53
C LYS A 27 9.82 2.83 10.47
N MET A 28 11.14 3.03 10.56
CA MET A 28 11.89 3.86 9.61
C MET A 28 11.74 3.40 8.15
N GLU A 29 11.63 2.09 7.92
CA GLU A 29 11.60 1.49 6.58
C GLU A 29 10.46 0.48 6.46
N CYS A 30 9.88 0.39 5.27
CA CYS A 30 8.87 -0.61 4.93
C CYS A 30 9.51 -2.01 4.88
N PRO A 31 8.94 -3.03 5.57
CA PRO A 31 9.52 -4.38 5.59
C PRO A 31 9.40 -5.13 4.24
N ILE A 32 8.63 -4.59 3.29
CA ILE A 32 8.37 -5.24 2.00
C ILE A 32 9.21 -4.63 0.88
N CYS A 33 9.31 -3.31 0.82
CA CYS A 33 9.96 -2.60 -0.28
C CYS A 33 11.04 -1.61 0.17
N GLU A 34 11.34 -1.55 1.47
CA GLU A 34 12.41 -0.73 2.06
C GLU A 34 12.22 0.79 1.86
N ALA A 35 11.03 1.23 1.45
CA ALA A 35 10.71 2.64 1.34
C ALA A 35 10.74 3.31 2.72
N TYR A 36 11.24 4.55 2.78
CA TYR A 36 11.35 5.30 4.02
C TYR A 36 9.97 5.67 4.59
N LYS A 37 9.90 5.92 5.90
CA LYS A 37 8.65 6.21 6.64
C LYS A 37 7.79 7.33 6.05
N THR A 38 8.39 8.25 5.28
CA THR A 38 7.70 9.34 4.57
C THR A 38 6.75 8.86 3.47
N SER A 39 6.91 7.62 3.01
CA SER A 39 6.02 6.98 2.04
C SER A 39 4.78 6.37 2.67
N PHE A 40 4.64 6.40 4.01
CA PHE A 40 3.42 5.91 4.66
C PHE A 40 2.36 7.01 4.72
N ILE A 41 1.13 6.63 4.37
CA ILE A 41 -0.06 7.47 4.43
C ILE A 41 -1.11 6.82 5.36
N ASP A 42 -2.05 7.61 5.84
CA ASP A 42 -3.22 7.09 6.54
C ASP A 42 -4.05 6.24 5.57
N SER A 43 -4.30 4.98 5.93
CA SER A 43 -5.19 4.11 5.17
C SER A 43 -6.63 4.30 5.62
N PRO A 44 -7.57 4.63 4.71
CA PRO A 44 -8.98 4.68 5.04
C PRO A 44 -9.47 3.32 5.57
N GLN A 45 -10.19 3.35 6.69
CA GLN A 45 -10.66 2.13 7.36
C GLN A 45 -11.56 1.27 6.45
N HIS A 46 -12.38 1.89 5.59
CA HIS A 46 -13.26 1.14 4.69
C HIS A 46 -12.47 0.32 3.67
N ILE A 47 -11.38 0.86 3.11
CA ILE A 47 -10.52 0.12 2.19
C ILE A 47 -9.87 -1.08 2.89
N GLU A 48 -9.35 -0.89 4.11
CA GLU A 48 -8.75 -2.00 4.85
C GLU A 48 -9.76 -3.07 5.26
N ALA A 49 -10.99 -2.69 5.56
CA ALA A 49 -12.06 -3.64 5.85
C ALA A 49 -12.37 -4.51 4.61
N GLU A 50 -12.49 -3.90 3.43
CA GLU A 50 -12.75 -4.62 2.17
C GLU A 50 -11.62 -5.60 1.82
N ILE A 51 -10.36 -5.20 2.03
CA ILE A 51 -9.21 -6.08 1.81
C ILE A 51 -9.25 -7.27 2.78
N ARG A 52 -9.54 -7.04 4.06
CA ARG A 52 -9.62 -8.13 5.05
C ARG A 52 -10.80 -9.07 4.82
N GLU A 53 -11.93 -8.54 4.36
CA GLU A 53 -13.08 -9.37 3.97
C GLU A 53 -12.74 -10.25 2.76
N THR A 54 -12.01 -9.70 1.79
CA THR A 54 -11.67 -10.42 0.55
C THR A 54 -10.60 -11.49 0.77
N PHE A 55 -9.53 -11.15 1.49
CA PHE A 55 -8.34 -12.01 1.59
C PHE A 55 -8.24 -12.75 2.93
N GLY A 56 -8.98 -12.32 3.95
CA GLY A 56 -8.82 -12.78 5.33
C GLY A 56 -7.75 -12.01 6.11
N ASP A 57 -7.84 -12.04 7.43
CA ASP A 57 -6.98 -11.23 8.31
C ASP A 57 -5.50 -11.60 8.22
N ASP A 58 -5.18 -12.90 8.06
CA ASP A 58 -3.81 -13.41 8.00
C ASP A 58 -3.11 -13.06 6.67
N LEU A 59 -3.89 -12.80 5.62
CA LEU A 59 -3.38 -12.52 4.26
C LEU A 59 -3.53 -11.05 3.85
N ALA A 60 -3.92 -10.17 4.77
CA ALA A 60 -4.13 -8.75 4.48
C ALA A 60 -2.88 -8.01 3.94
N ASN A 61 -1.67 -8.59 4.10
CA ASN A 61 -0.41 -8.08 3.55
C ASN A 61 0.22 -8.99 2.48
N SER A 62 -0.53 -9.96 1.92
CA SER A 62 -0.08 -10.73 0.76
C SER A 62 0.18 -9.81 -0.44
N ALA A 63 0.90 -10.30 -1.45
CA ALA A 63 1.19 -9.50 -2.64
C ALA A 63 -0.11 -9.02 -3.33
N GLU A 64 -1.07 -9.93 -3.48
CA GLU A 64 -2.36 -9.68 -4.10
C GLU A 64 -3.19 -8.68 -3.28
N ALA A 65 -3.21 -8.83 -1.96
CA ALA A 65 -3.91 -7.91 -1.06
C ALA A 65 -3.31 -6.49 -1.11
N ARG A 66 -1.98 -6.40 -1.19
CA ARG A 66 -1.28 -5.12 -1.33
C ARG A 66 -1.57 -4.44 -2.66
N ASP A 67 -1.59 -5.19 -3.76
CA ASP A 67 -1.90 -4.67 -5.09
C ASP A 67 -3.36 -4.19 -5.17
N ALA A 68 -4.30 -4.99 -4.65
CA ALA A 68 -5.70 -4.61 -4.54
C ALA A 68 -5.89 -3.34 -3.70
N ARG A 69 -5.19 -3.23 -2.56
CA ARG A 69 -5.22 -2.03 -1.72
C ARG A 69 -4.74 -0.79 -2.46
N LEU A 70 -3.60 -0.87 -3.16
CA LEU A 70 -3.11 0.25 -3.95
C LEU A 70 -4.10 0.66 -5.05
N ALA A 71 -4.77 -0.29 -5.70
CA ALA A 71 -5.81 0.02 -6.67
C ALA A 71 -6.95 0.84 -6.05
N ARG A 72 -7.49 0.38 -4.90
CA ARG A 72 -8.57 1.10 -4.19
C ARG A 72 -8.15 2.47 -3.70
N LEU A 73 -6.92 2.61 -3.20
CA LEU A 73 -6.38 3.90 -2.78
C LEU A 73 -6.22 4.88 -3.95
N ARG A 74 -5.89 4.39 -5.16
CA ARG A 74 -5.83 5.22 -6.37
C ARG A 74 -7.23 5.64 -6.82
N GLU A 75 -8.15 4.69 -6.88
CA GLU A 75 -9.55 4.94 -7.26
C GLU A 75 -10.24 5.94 -6.32
N GLY A 76 -10.01 5.83 -5.01
CA GLY A 76 -10.53 6.77 -4.01
C GLY A 76 -9.76 8.08 -3.91
N GLY A 77 -8.70 8.29 -4.71
CA GLY A 77 -7.90 9.51 -4.67
C GLY A 77 -7.12 9.72 -3.36
N HIS A 78 -6.90 8.66 -2.59
CA HIS A 78 -6.19 8.71 -1.31
C HIS A 78 -4.67 8.78 -1.47
N LEU A 79 -4.16 8.34 -2.61
CA LEU A 79 -2.75 8.55 -2.96
C LEU A 79 -2.57 9.95 -3.50
N ARG A 80 -1.88 10.80 -2.73
CA ARG A 80 -1.41 12.09 -3.22
C ARG A 80 -0.40 11.82 -4.33
N GLY A 81 -0.80 12.02 -5.58
CA GLY A 81 0.14 12.00 -6.69
C GLY A 81 1.26 13.01 -6.43
N PHE A 82 2.50 12.64 -6.72
CA PHE A 82 3.57 13.63 -6.86
C PHE A 82 3.19 14.55 -8.01
N ARG A 83 2.64 15.73 -7.71
CA ARG A 83 2.38 16.77 -8.72
C ARG A 83 3.72 17.39 -9.11
N VAL A 84 4.53 16.66 -9.87
CA VAL A 84 5.67 17.24 -10.58
C VAL A 84 5.07 18.14 -11.66
N LYS A 85 5.46 19.42 -11.70
CA LYS A 85 4.93 20.44 -12.63
C LYS A 85 4.69 19.87 -14.03
N GLY A 86 3.42 19.63 -14.38
CA GLY A 86 2.97 19.44 -15.76
C GLY A 86 3.22 18.07 -16.44
N ARG A 87 3.57 17.00 -15.72
CA ARG A 87 3.58 15.65 -16.32
C ARG A 87 3.06 14.64 -15.30
N VAL A 88 1.96 13.97 -15.64
CA VAL A 88 1.61 12.70 -14.99
C VAL A 88 2.67 11.72 -15.46
N VAL A 89 3.70 11.50 -14.64
CA VAL A 89 4.54 10.33 -14.83
C VAL A 89 3.72 9.16 -14.31
N GLU A 90 3.29 8.28 -15.20
CA GLU A 90 2.84 6.97 -14.74
C GLU A 90 3.99 6.40 -13.90
N ALA A 91 3.67 5.87 -12.73
CA ALA A 91 4.66 5.25 -11.87
C ALA A 91 5.27 4.10 -12.68
N VAL A 92 6.47 4.34 -13.21
CA VAL A 92 7.25 3.32 -13.91
C VAL A 92 7.61 2.28 -12.85
N ASN A 93 6.77 1.25 -12.74
CA ASN A 93 7.17 0.01 -12.11
C ASN A 93 8.25 -0.56 -13.03
N HIS A 94 9.51 -0.38 -12.65
CA HIS A 94 10.60 -1.12 -13.28
C HIS A 94 10.33 -2.60 -13.04
N ASP A 95 9.82 -3.27 -14.06
CA ASP A 95 9.88 -4.71 -14.11
C ASP A 95 11.37 -5.10 -14.07
N ARG A 96 11.76 -5.92 -13.11
CA ARG A 96 13.13 -6.43 -13.01
C ARG A 96 13.37 -7.56 -14.02
N THR A 97 12.84 -7.44 -15.24
CA THR A 97 13.08 -8.42 -16.31
C THR A 97 13.98 -7.76 -17.36
N ALA A 98 15.26 -7.63 -17.04
CA ALA A 98 16.24 -7.24 -18.04
C ALA A 98 16.29 -8.32 -19.15
N PRO A 99 16.04 -7.99 -20.44
CA PRO A 99 16.38 -8.92 -21.49
C PRO A 99 17.91 -9.02 -21.53
N SER A 100 18.43 -10.24 -21.38
CA SER A 100 19.83 -10.55 -21.63
C SER A 100 20.22 -10.02 -23.01
N ARG A 101 21.12 -9.03 -23.04
CA ARG A 101 21.74 -8.55 -24.28
C ARG A 101 22.50 -9.72 -24.91
N THR A 102 21.91 -10.36 -25.91
CA THR A 102 22.65 -11.24 -26.80
C THR A 102 23.49 -10.37 -27.73
N ARG A 103 24.78 -10.70 -27.79
CA ARG A 103 25.84 -10.03 -28.54
C ARG A 103 25.66 -10.14 -30.06
#